data_AF-A0A2W4HVP2-F1
#
_entry.id   AF-A0A2W4HVP2-F1
#
_cell.length_a   1.000
_cell.length_b   1.000
_cell.length_c   1.000
_cell.angle_alpha   90.00
_cell.angle_beta   90.00
_cell.angle_gamma   90.00
#
_symmetry.space_group_name_H-M   'P 1'
#
loop_
_entity.id
_entity.type
_entity.pdbx_description
1 polymer ?
#
loop_
_entity_poly.entity_id
_entity_poly.type
_entity_poly.pdbx_seq_one_letter_code
_entity_poly.pdbx_strand_id
1 'polypeptide(L)'
;MSVAIGSFVAFSACQSPAFAEVASGKSNLSNAQLTALVRDPSVGARALSVTVVGTGPLVTVLAEEREVAQDKDLKIDSMFLARTLIEGAPGQIEKVKVLFSQTGKPARHVTISRAEINDFGAGRISAATLLQSLALVSVQADNMPEINDGPEVERRLLAWKRIDKLRAQGTGVSPFEAIFKEIQGLAKANDGEKVSQKLTYLESKLTGQEEQVKQAKDSLRGRGVPAIKTASSAGAGAGSGPGASTSGHGSPPAQSAASGYIPPEAEHLKATFNAQSNEIISQVTRKNSSEGYRLRDMKTEIEKAFSTHQDAKAFELMHSFDLAATKVLGSSAFGPGGQGGGMGPQGGGGGGMGPGGGGMGPGGGGPPF
;
A
#
# COMPACT_ATOMS: atom_id res chain seq x y z
N MET A 1 -64.28 4.04 -42.20
CA MET A 1 -63.58 5.33 -42.03
C MET A 1 -63.57 5.65 -40.54
N SER A 2 -62.49 5.33 -39.84
CA SER A 2 -62.29 5.70 -38.43
C SER A 2 -61.02 6.51 -38.33
N VAL A 3 -61.18 7.73 -37.84
CA VAL A 3 -60.14 8.76 -37.72
C VAL A 3 -59.33 8.48 -36.46
N ALA A 4 -58.02 8.29 -36.63
CA ALA A 4 -57.06 8.20 -35.54
C ALA A 4 -56.71 9.62 -35.06
N ILE A 5 -57.03 9.93 -33.81
CA ILE A 5 -56.61 11.19 -33.14
C ILE A 5 -55.26 10.90 -32.48
N GLY A 6 -54.18 11.30 -33.13
CA GLY A 6 -52.83 11.28 -32.58
C GLY A 6 -52.57 12.51 -31.73
N SER A 7 -52.55 12.36 -30.41
CA SER A 7 -52.00 13.37 -29.50
C SER A 7 -50.47 13.31 -29.53
N PHE A 8 -49.87 14.26 -30.25
CA PHE A 8 -48.45 14.57 -30.12
C PHE A 8 -48.22 15.31 -28.79
N VAL A 9 -47.60 14.63 -27.83
CA VAL A 9 -47.03 15.29 -26.64
C VAL A 9 -45.68 15.86 -27.05
N ALA A 10 -45.62 17.18 -27.19
CA ALA A 10 -44.36 17.89 -27.41
C ALA A 10 -43.49 17.76 -26.16
N PHE A 11 -42.40 17.01 -26.25
CA PHE A 11 -41.34 17.02 -25.25
C PHE A 11 -40.66 18.39 -25.29
N SER A 12 -40.96 19.22 -24.30
CA SER A 12 -40.22 20.45 -24.04
C SER A 12 -38.78 20.08 -23.71
N ALA A 13 -37.85 20.47 -24.57
CA ALA A 13 -36.42 20.34 -24.31
C ALA A 13 -36.05 21.30 -23.17
N CYS A 14 -36.05 20.81 -21.94
CA CYS A 14 -35.44 21.51 -20.81
C CYS A 14 -33.96 21.72 -21.15
N GLN A 15 -33.63 22.94 -21.54
CA GLN A 15 -32.27 23.46 -21.58
C GLN A 15 -31.58 23.11 -20.26
N SER A 16 -30.65 22.17 -20.33
CA SER A 16 -29.78 21.85 -19.21
C SER A 16 -28.98 23.10 -18.87
N PRO A 17 -28.83 23.46 -17.58
CA PRO A 17 -27.97 24.57 -17.21
C PRO A 17 -26.55 24.25 -17.70
N ALA A 18 -26.01 25.15 -18.51
CA ALA A 18 -24.64 25.09 -18.99
C ALA A 18 -23.70 25.04 -17.77
N PHE A 19 -23.17 23.86 -17.47
CA PHE A 19 -22.05 23.72 -16.55
C PHE A 19 -20.85 24.38 -17.22
N ALA A 20 -20.50 25.56 -16.74
CA ALA A 20 -19.30 26.27 -17.12
C ALA A 20 -18.08 25.36 -16.97
N GLU A 21 -17.35 25.22 -18.07
CA GLU A 21 -16.07 24.52 -18.15
C GLU A 21 -15.02 25.33 -17.37
N VAL A 22 -14.95 25.09 -16.07
CA VAL A 22 -13.88 25.61 -15.20
C VAL A 22 -12.66 24.71 -15.40
N ALA A 23 -11.78 25.12 -16.31
CA ALA A 23 -10.49 24.50 -16.52
C ALA A 23 -9.55 24.76 -15.33
N SER A 24 -8.87 23.67 -14.92
CA SER A 24 -7.56 23.64 -14.27
C SER A 24 -7.43 24.28 -12.89
N GLY A 25 -7.85 23.54 -11.87
CA GLY A 25 -7.51 23.82 -10.47
C GLY A 25 -8.38 23.10 -9.43
N LYS A 26 -9.29 22.21 -9.86
CA LYS A 26 -10.14 21.46 -8.93
C LYS A 26 -9.28 20.58 -8.03
N SER A 27 -9.18 20.98 -6.77
CA SER A 27 -8.65 20.16 -5.70
C SER A 27 -9.35 18.80 -5.73
N ASN A 28 -8.57 17.73 -5.62
CA ASN A 28 -9.11 16.37 -5.51
C ASN A 28 -10.14 16.32 -4.39
N LEU A 29 -11.35 15.83 -4.68
CA LEU A 29 -12.39 15.68 -3.67
C LEU A 29 -11.97 14.63 -2.65
N SER A 30 -12.22 14.94 -1.37
CA SER A 30 -12.03 14.01 -0.26
C SER A 30 -13.09 12.90 -0.25
N ASN A 31 -12.83 11.80 0.47
CA ASN A 31 -13.79 10.70 0.62
C ASN A 31 -15.15 11.17 1.17
N ALA A 32 -15.15 12.15 2.08
CA ALA A 32 -16.37 12.71 2.65
C ALA A 32 -17.20 13.46 1.61
N GLN A 33 -16.54 14.26 0.75
CA GLN A 33 -17.20 14.98 -0.35
C GLN A 33 -17.72 14.01 -1.41
N LEU A 34 -16.92 13.00 -1.79
CA LEU A 34 -17.35 11.96 -2.73
C LEU A 34 -18.54 11.16 -2.18
N THR A 35 -18.54 10.86 -0.87
CA THR A 35 -19.66 10.18 -0.20
C THR A 35 -20.91 11.06 -0.18
N ALA A 36 -20.78 12.35 0.10
CA ALA A 36 -21.90 13.28 0.06
C ALA A 36 -22.52 13.35 -1.35
N LEU A 37 -21.68 13.36 -2.39
CA LEU A 37 -22.10 13.42 -3.79
C LEU A 37 -22.99 12.23 -4.19
N VAL A 38 -22.62 11.00 -3.80
CA VAL A 38 -23.41 9.80 -4.15
C VAL A 38 -24.62 9.57 -3.27
N ARG A 39 -24.72 10.27 -2.13
CA ARG A 39 -25.90 10.26 -1.26
C ARG A 39 -26.97 11.26 -1.69
N ASP A 40 -26.69 12.09 -2.69
CA ASP A 40 -27.67 13.02 -3.22
C ASP A 40 -28.89 12.24 -3.78
N PRO A 41 -30.12 12.55 -3.35
CA PRO A 41 -31.33 11.86 -3.82
C PRO A 41 -31.53 11.91 -5.34
N SER A 42 -30.94 12.88 -6.04
CA SER A 42 -31.01 13.02 -7.50
C SER A 42 -30.23 11.95 -8.26
N VAL A 43 -29.31 11.22 -7.60
CA VAL A 43 -28.51 10.15 -8.21
C VAL A 43 -29.38 8.99 -8.68
N GLY A 44 -30.54 8.76 -8.05
CA GLY A 44 -31.46 7.69 -8.42
C GLY A 44 -31.02 6.29 -8.01
N ALA A 45 -29.94 6.14 -7.23
CA ALA A 45 -29.56 4.88 -6.61
C ALA A 45 -30.54 4.50 -5.49
N ARG A 46 -30.90 3.22 -5.38
CA ARG A 46 -31.87 2.69 -4.40
C ARG A 46 -31.24 2.08 -3.16
N ALA A 47 -29.90 2.04 -3.11
CA ALA A 47 -29.13 1.56 -1.98
C ALA A 47 -29.58 2.22 -0.65
N LEU A 48 -29.70 1.40 0.40
CA LEU A 48 -30.07 1.82 1.76
C LEU A 48 -28.99 2.71 2.38
N SER A 49 -27.73 2.35 2.17
CA SER A 49 -26.58 3.11 2.63
C SER A 49 -25.47 3.08 1.58
N VAL A 50 -24.76 4.21 1.42
CA VAL A 50 -23.64 4.35 0.48
C VAL A 50 -22.48 5.04 1.18
N THR A 51 -21.29 4.47 1.04
CA THR A 51 -20.04 5.03 1.57
C THR A 51 -18.92 4.88 0.54
N VAL A 52 -18.15 5.94 0.31
CA VAL A 52 -17.04 5.92 -0.65
C VAL A 52 -15.71 5.75 0.10
N VAL A 53 -14.90 4.80 -0.35
CA VAL A 53 -13.60 4.45 0.23
C VAL A 53 -12.50 4.59 -0.80
N GLY A 54 -11.51 5.43 -0.47
CA GLY A 54 -10.33 5.68 -1.27
C GLY A 54 -10.48 6.90 -2.19
N THR A 55 -9.35 7.53 -2.48
CA THR A 55 -9.22 8.62 -3.45
C THR A 55 -8.23 8.22 -4.54
N GLY A 56 -8.41 8.79 -5.74
CA GLY A 56 -7.50 8.58 -6.87
C GLY A 56 -8.15 7.83 -8.03
N PRO A 57 -7.34 7.20 -8.91
CA PRO A 57 -7.84 6.67 -10.18
C PRO A 57 -8.79 5.49 -10.02
N LEU A 58 -8.73 4.76 -8.89
CA LEU A 58 -9.69 3.72 -8.54
C LEU A 58 -10.35 4.06 -7.21
N VAL A 59 -11.67 4.17 -7.21
CA VAL A 59 -12.48 4.41 -6.01
C VAL A 59 -13.39 3.22 -5.74
N THR A 60 -13.57 2.85 -4.47
CA THR A 60 -14.48 1.78 -4.08
C THR A 60 -15.72 2.37 -3.41
N VAL A 61 -16.90 1.98 -3.86
CA VAL A 61 -18.18 2.36 -3.25
C VAL A 61 -18.73 1.14 -2.51
N LEU A 62 -19.02 1.29 -1.24
CA LEU A 62 -19.73 0.31 -0.42
C LEU A 62 -21.20 0.70 -0.44
N ALA A 63 -22.04 -0.16 -1.03
CA ALA A 63 -23.48 0.05 -1.14
C ALA A 63 -24.22 -1.09 -0.45
N GLU A 64 -25.06 -0.77 0.53
CA GLU A 64 -25.97 -1.72 1.16
C GLU A 64 -27.29 -1.72 0.39
N GLU A 65 -27.74 -2.87 -0.07
CA GLU A 65 -28.99 -3.01 -0.81
C GLU A 65 -29.96 -3.98 -0.12
N ARG A 66 -31.24 -3.81 -0.44
CA ARG A 66 -32.31 -4.69 -0.02
C ARG A 66 -32.06 -6.09 -0.57
N GLU A 67 -32.48 -7.08 0.21
CA GLU A 67 -32.36 -8.50 -0.12
C GLU A 67 -33.04 -8.87 -1.45
N VAL A 68 -34.11 -8.16 -1.81
CA VAL A 68 -34.92 -8.40 -3.01
C VAL A 68 -34.33 -7.83 -4.31
N ALA A 69 -33.26 -7.03 -4.24
CA ALA A 69 -32.69 -6.41 -5.45
C ALA A 69 -32.11 -7.49 -6.39
N GLN A 70 -32.53 -7.45 -7.65
CA GLN A 70 -32.08 -8.36 -8.70
C GLN A 70 -30.75 -7.90 -9.29
N ASP A 71 -30.07 -8.78 -10.01
CA ASP A 71 -28.78 -8.47 -10.66
C ASP A 71 -28.87 -7.28 -11.62
N LYS A 72 -29.99 -7.16 -12.32
CA LYS A 72 -30.27 -6.01 -13.19
C LYS A 72 -30.35 -4.71 -12.38
N ASP A 73 -30.99 -4.75 -11.21
CA ASP A 73 -31.12 -3.60 -10.32
C ASP A 73 -29.75 -3.14 -9.81
N LEU A 74 -28.94 -4.08 -9.32
CA LEU A 74 -27.59 -3.79 -8.84
C LEU A 74 -26.71 -3.17 -9.93
N LYS A 75 -26.81 -3.66 -11.16
CA LYS A 75 -26.07 -3.09 -12.30
C LYS A 75 -26.51 -1.67 -12.62
N ILE A 76 -27.82 -1.40 -12.63
CA ILE A 76 -28.37 -0.05 -12.85
C ILE A 76 -27.90 0.90 -11.75
N ASP A 77 -28.00 0.49 -10.50
CA ASP A 77 -27.56 1.27 -9.35
C ASP A 77 -26.04 1.55 -9.40
N SER A 78 -25.24 0.54 -9.79
CA SER A 78 -23.79 0.74 -9.96
C SER A 78 -23.46 1.78 -11.04
N MET A 79 -24.24 1.83 -12.12
CA MET A 79 -24.08 2.82 -13.19
C MET A 79 -24.38 4.23 -12.71
N PHE A 80 -25.46 4.43 -11.95
CA PHE A 80 -25.78 5.74 -11.37
C PHE A 80 -24.67 6.22 -10.43
N LEU A 81 -24.25 5.37 -9.49
CA LEU A 81 -23.20 5.69 -8.52
C LEU A 81 -21.86 6.00 -9.22
N ALA A 82 -21.45 5.18 -10.19
CA ALA A 82 -20.20 5.38 -10.91
C ALA A 82 -20.23 6.65 -11.78
N ARG A 83 -21.35 6.91 -12.46
CA ARG A 83 -21.53 8.11 -13.28
C ARG A 83 -21.42 9.37 -12.44
N THR A 84 -22.15 9.45 -11.33
CA THR A 84 -22.13 10.60 -10.43
C THR A 84 -20.70 10.88 -9.93
N LEU A 85 -19.96 9.85 -9.50
CA LEU A 85 -18.58 10.04 -9.03
C LEU A 85 -17.64 10.54 -10.13
N ILE A 86 -17.71 9.94 -11.32
CA ILE A 86 -16.82 10.28 -12.43
C ILE A 86 -17.12 11.68 -12.98
N GLU A 87 -18.39 12.08 -13.04
CA GLU A 87 -18.81 13.42 -13.45
C GLU A 87 -18.52 14.48 -12.37
N GLY A 88 -18.65 14.13 -11.09
CA GLY A 88 -18.40 15.04 -9.98
C GLY A 88 -16.91 15.29 -9.68
N ALA A 89 -16.05 14.33 -10.00
CA ALA A 89 -14.59 14.43 -9.83
C ALA A 89 -13.84 14.14 -11.14
N PRO A 90 -14.04 14.95 -12.19
CA PRO A 90 -13.41 14.73 -13.48
C PRO A 90 -11.89 14.85 -13.34
N GLY A 91 -11.16 13.94 -13.99
CA GLY A 91 -9.69 13.86 -13.87
C GLY A 91 -9.19 13.07 -12.67
N GLN A 92 -9.94 12.98 -11.57
CA GLN A 92 -9.51 12.25 -10.37
C GLN A 92 -9.81 10.74 -10.45
N ILE A 93 -11.01 10.37 -10.91
CA ILE A 93 -11.52 8.98 -10.84
C ILE A 93 -11.60 8.35 -12.23
N GLU A 94 -10.78 7.34 -12.50
CA GLU A 94 -10.76 6.60 -13.78
C GLU A 94 -11.68 5.38 -13.75
N LYS A 95 -11.77 4.70 -12.60
CA LYS A 95 -12.55 3.47 -12.38
C LYS A 95 -13.27 3.53 -11.04
N VAL A 96 -14.48 2.99 -11.02
CA VAL A 96 -15.30 2.85 -9.81
C VAL A 96 -15.62 1.39 -9.61
N LYS A 97 -15.26 0.84 -8.45
CA LYS A 97 -15.64 -0.49 -8.00
C LYS A 97 -16.80 -0.36 -7.02
N VAL A 98 -18.00 -0.78 -7.40
CA VAL A 98 -19.17 -0.77 -6.53
C VAL A 98 -19.32 -2.15 -5.90
N LEU A 99 -19.21 -2.23 -4.58
CA LEU A 99 -19.40 -3.43 -3.77
C LEU A 99 -20.78 -3.37 -3.10
N PHE A 100 -21.63 -4.32 -3.45
CA PHE A 100 -22.95 -4.52 -2.88
C PHE A 100 -22.91 -5.51 -1.72
N SER A 101 -23.49 -5.10 -0.59
CA SER A 101 -23.81 -5.96 0.54
C SER A 101 -25.33 -6.16 0.59
N GLN A 102 -25.77 -7.40 0.70
CA GLN A 102 -27.18 -7.76 0.84
C GLN A 102 -27.30 -8.81 1.95
N THR A 103 -28.26 -8.65 2.85
CA THR A 103 -28.52 -9.61 3.92
C THR A 103 -28.79 -11.01 3.33
N GLY A 104 -28.12 -12.03 3.86
CA GLY A 104 -28.32 -13.43 3.43
C GLY A 104 -27.72 -13.80 2.07
N LYS A 105 -27.02 -12.88 1.38
CA LYS A 105 -26.37 -13.15 0.09
C LYS A 105 -24.88 -12.79 0.16
N PRO A 106 -24.00 -13.48 -0.59
CA PRO A 106 -22.61 -13.09 -0.67
C PRO A 106 -22.48 -11.67 -1.25
N ALA A 107 -21.50 -10.91 -0.78
CA ALA A 107 -21.22 -9.60 -1.34
C ALA A 107 -20.83 -9.73 -2.82
N ARG A 108 -21.24 -8.77 -3.64
CA ARG A 108 -20.99 -8.80 -5.09
C ARG A 108 -20.43 -7.46 -5.51
N HIS A 109 -19.57 -7.43 -6.52
CA HIS A 109 -19.08 -6.16 -7.04
C HIS A 109 -19.15 -6.06 -8.56
N VAL A 110 -19.24 -4.82 -9.02
CA VAL A 110 -19.10 -4.44 -10.42
C VAL A 110 -18.00 -3.39 -10.49
N THR A 111 -17.15 -3.45 -11.50
CA THR A 111 -16.16 -2.41 -11.79
C THR A 111 -16.53 -1.72 -13.08
N ILE A 112 -16.62 -0.39 -13.05
CA ILE A 112 -17.03 0.44 -14.18
C ILE A 112 -15.92 1.45 -14.45
N SER A 113 -15.52 1.56 -15.70
CA SER A 113 -14.51 2.52 -16.16
C SER A 113 -15.14 3.79 -16.68
N ARG A 114 -14.40 4.90 -16.62
CA ARG A 114 -14.77 6.18 -17.25
C ARG A 114 -15.05 6.03 -18.74
N ALA A 115 -14.30 5.17 -19.44
CA ALA A 115 -14.48 4.92 -20.86
C ALA A 115 -15.89 4.39 -21.17
N GLU A 116 -16.37 3.40 -20.40
CA GLU A 116 -17.71 2.82 -20.58
C GLU A 116 -18.82 3.85 -20.35
N ILE A 117 -18.68 4.72 -19.33
CA ILE A 117 -19.65 5.79 -19.05
C ILE A 117 -19.67 6.81 -20.20
N ASN A 118 -18.49 7.19 -20.69
CA ASN A 118 -18.38 8.14 -21.80
C ASN A 118 -18.96 7.57 -23.10
N ASP A 119 -18.70 6.30 -23.41
CA ASP A 119 -19.23 5.65 -24.61
C ASP A 119 -20.75 5.48 -24.54
N PHE A 120 -21.29 5.20 -23.35
CA PHE A 120 -22.73 5.20 -23.12
C PHE A 120 -23.35 6.61 -23.25
N GLY A 121 -22.75 7.62 -22.62
CA GLY A 121 -23.21 9.01 -22.70
C GLY A 121 -23.14 9.59 -24.13
N ALA A 122 -22.19 9.13 -24.93
CA ALA A 122 -22.06 9.47 -26.35
C ALA A 122 -22.98 8.64 -27.27
N GLY A 123 -23.75 7.68 -26.73
CA GLY A 123 -24.65 6.82 -27.50
C GLY A 123 -23.95 5.77 -28.36
N ARG A 124 -22.65 5.49 -28.14
CA ARG A 124 -21.91 4.46 -28.88
C ARG A 124 -22.26 3.05 -28.45
N ILE A 125 -22.69 2.88 -27.19
CA ILE A 125 -23.13 1.62 -26.62
C ILE A 125 -24.56 1.79 -26.12
N SER A 126 -25.44 0.83 -26.46
CA SER A 126 -26.82 0.84 -25.98
C SER A 126 -26.89 0.48 -24.49
N ALA A 127 -27.94 0.93 -23.79
CA ALA A 127 -28.15 0.58 -22.38
C ALA A 127 -28.19 -0.94 -22.16
N ALA A 128 -28.81 -1.70 -23.07
CA ALA A 128 -28.89 -3.15 -22.98
C ALA A 128 -27.51 -3.81 -23.11
N THR A 129 -26.71 -3.36 -24.08
CA THR A 129 -25.34 -3.84 -24.31
C THR A 129 -24.44 -3.55 -23.12
N LEU A 130 -24.53 -2.33 -22.56
CA LEU A 130 -23.76 -1.95 -21.38
C LEU A 130 -24.14 -2.79 -20.16
N LEU A 131 -25.43 -2.93 -19.84
CA LEU A 131 -25.85 -3.74 -18.70
C LEU A 131 -25.47 -5.22 -18.86
N GLN A 132 -25.39 -5.72 -20.08
CA GLN A 132 -24.90 -7.08 -20.37
C GLN A 132 -23.39 -7.21 -20.17
N SER A 133 -22.59 -6.18 -20.51
CA SER A 133 -21.13 -6.21 -20.35
C SER A 133 -20.69 -6.11 -18.89
N LEU A 134 -21.48 -5.49 -18.02
CA LEU A 134 -21.18 -5.42 -16.59
C LEU A 134 -21.22 -6.81 -15.94
N ALA A 135 -20.09 -7.27 -15.42
CA ALA A 135 -20.01 -8.53 -14.67
C ALA A 135 -20.23 -8.27 -13.17
N LEU A 136 -21.26 -8.91 -12.59
CA LEU A 136 -21.40 -9.02 -11.14
C LEU A 136 -20.51 -10.15 -10.65
N VAL A 137 -19.35 -9.79 -10.12
CA VAL A 137 -18.42 -10.75 -9.55
C VAL A 137 -18.81 -10.96 -8.09
N SER A 138 -19.26 -12.17 -7.77
CA SER A 138 -19.42 -12.57 -6.38
C SER A 138 -18.08 -12.46 -5.69
N VAL A 139 -18.00 -11.61 -4.68
CA VAL A 139 -16.95 -11.70 -3.68
C VAL A 139 -17.32 -12.93 -2.88
N GLN A 140 -16.90 -14.10 -3.37
CA GLN A 140 -16.96 -15.31 -2.57
C GLN A 140 -16.30 -14.99 -1.24
N ALA A 141 -17.11 -15.01 -0.19
CA ALA A 141 -16.64 -14.96 1.19
C ALA A 141 -15.83 -16.22 1.54
N ASP A 142 -15.58 -17.10 0.57
CA ASP A 142 -14.79 -18.32 0.68
C ASP A 142 -13.39 -18.08 1.25
N ASN A 143 -12.96 -16.81 1.31
CA ASN A 143 -11.73 -16.40 1.96
C ASN A 143 -11.87 -15.11 2.79
N MET A 144 -13.06 -14.76 3.28
CA MET A 144 -13.20 -13.71 4.29
C MET A 144 -13.88 -14.32 5.52
N PRO A 145 -13.12 -14.64 6.59
CA PRO A 145 -13.70 -15.20 7.80
C PRO A 145 -14.72 -14.20 8.31
N GLU A 146 -15.85 -14.72 8.74
CA GLU A 146 -16.87 -13.97 9.41
C GLU A 146 -16.24 -13.30 10.65
N ILE A 147 -15.93 -12.00 10.53
CA ILE A 147 -15.40 -11.20 11.62
C ILE A 147 -16.58 -10.81 12.48
N ASN A 148 -16.72 -11.52 13.61
CA ASN A 148 -17.82 -11.29 14.54
C ASN A 148 -17.61 -9.97 15.28
N ASP A 149 -18.70 -9.29 15.60
CA ASP A 149 -18.68 -8.12 16.48
C ASP A 149 -17.99 -8.46 17.80
N GLY A 150 -17.20 -7.53 18.33
CA GLY A 150 -16.39 -7.74 19.52
C GLY A 150 -15.17 -6.83 19.60
N PRO A 151 -14.29 -7.02 20.60
CA PRO A 151 -13.14 -6.16 20.84
C PRO A 151 -12.23 -6.06 19.61
N GLU A 152 -11.68 -4.86 19.40
CA GLU A 152 -10.73 -4.54 18.32
C GLU A 152 -11.18 -4.96 16.91
N VAL A 153 -12.48 -4.86 16.59
CA VAL A 153 -13.05 -5.29 15.30
C VAL A 153 -12.33 -4.68 14.08
N GLU A 154 -12.05 -3.39 14.12
CA GLU A 154 -11.36 -2.66 13.03
C GLU A 154 -9.94 -3.19 12.81
N ARG A 155 -9.25 -3.45 13.93
CA ARG A 155 -7.86 -3.90 13.96
C ARG A 155 -7.75 -5.35 13.47
N ARG A 156 -8.71 -6.20 13.85
CA ARG A 156 -8.90 -7.54 13.28
C ARG A 156 -9.17 -7.49 11.78
N LEU A 157 -10.04 -6.59 11.31
CA LEU A 157 -10.33 -6.43 9.88
C LEU A 157 -9.07 -6.01 9.08
N LEU A 158 -8.24 -5.11 9.61
CA LEU A 158 -6.98 -4.71 8.99
C LEU A 158 -5.99 -5.87 8.90
N ALA A 159 -5.83 -6.64 9.99
CA ALA A 159 -4.97 -7.82 9.99
C ALA A 159 -5.41 -8.85 8.93
N TRP A 160 -6.72 -9.09 8.77
CA TRP A 160 -7.22 -9.97 7.71
C TRP A 160 -6.89 -9.47 6.31
N LYS A 161 -7.07 -8.18 6.03
CA LYS A 161 -6.73 -7.59 4.72
C LYS A 161 -5.25 -7.78 4.36
N ARG A 162 -4.35 -7.74 5.36
CA ARG A 162 -2.92 -8.02 5.17
C ARG A 162 -2.67 -9.49 4.82
N ILE A 163 -3.34 -10.42 5.52
CA ILE A 163 -3.31 -11.86 5.20
C ILE A 163 -3.77 -12.09 3.75
N ASP A 164 -4.91 -11.52 3.35
CA ASP A 164 -5.44 -11.69 2.00
C ASP A 164 -4.50 -11.10 0.92
N LYS A 165 -3.87 -9.95 1.22
CA LYS A 165 -2.83 -9.37 0.34
C LYS A 165 -1.63 -10.30 0.17
N LEU A 166 -1.14 -10.95 1.23
CA LEU A 166 -0.05 -11.93 1.14
C LEU A 166 -0.46 -13.16 0.34
N ARG A 167 -1.70 -13.63 0.53
CA ARG A 167 -2.29 -14.74 -0.26
C ARG A 167 -2.32 -14.41 -1.75
N ALA A 168 -2.78 -13.21 -2.10
CA ALA A 168 -2.81 -12.73 -3.48
C ALA A 168 -1.40 -12.60 -4.12
N GLN A 169 -0.36 -12.48 -3.29
CA GLN A 169 1.04 -12.49 -3.73
C GLN A 169 1.62 -13.90 -3.86
N GLY A 170 0.82 -14.95 -3.65
CA GLY A 170 1.27 -16.34 -3.69
C GLY A 170 2.05 -16.78 -2.45
N THR A 171 1.98 -16.02 -1.36
CA THR A 171 2.63 -16.40 -0.09
C THR A 171 1.74 -17.42 0.63
N GLY A 172 2.34 -18.45 1.22
CA GLY A 172 1.61 -19.39 2.08
C GLY A 172 1.13 -18.69 3.35
N VAL A 173 -0.19 -18.51 3.50
CA VAL A 173 -0.79 -17.74 4.61
C VAL A 173 -1.46 -18.57 5.70
N SER A 174 -1.50 -19.90 5.56
CA SER A 174 -2.19 -20.79 6.50
C SER A 174 -1.80 -20.61 7.98
N PRO A 175 -0.52 -20.35 8.34
CA PRO A 175 -0.15 -20.08 9.74
C PRO A 175 -0.82 -18.80 10.29
N PHE A 176 -0.95 -17.76 9.47
CA PHE A 176 -1.58 -16.50 9.87
C PHE A 176 -3.09 -16.66 10.02
N GLU A 177 -3.72 -17.44 9.13
CA GLU A 177 -5.15 -17.75 9.21
C GLU A 177 -5.50 -18.53 10.48
N ALA A 178 -4.65 -19.47 10.91
CA ALA A 178 -4.83 -20.21 12.15
C ALA A 178 -4.82 -19.27 13.37
N ILE A 179 -3.82 -18.37 13.46
CA ILE A 179 -3.75 -17.36 14.52
C ILE A 179 -4.97 -16.44 14.49
N PHE A 180 -5.39 -16.01 13.29
CA PHE A 180 -6.57 -15.16 13.14
C PHE A 180 -7.85 -15.85 13.60
N LYS A 181 -8.02 -17.15 13.31
CA LYS A 181 -9.16 -17.94 13.78
C LYS A 181 -9.22 -18.04 15.30
N GLU A 182 -8.07 -18.18 15.96
CA GLU A 182 -7.99 -18.15 17.43
C GLU A 182 -8.38 -16.77 17.99
N ILE A 183 -7.94 -15.68 17.34
CA ILE A 183 -8.34 -14.31 17.69
C ILE A 183 -9.87 -14.14 17.57
N GLN A 184 -10.50 -14.69 16.53
CA GLN A 184 -11.95 -14.68 16.39
C GLN A 184 -12.65 -15.45 17.52
N GLY A 185 -12.09 -16.58 17.97
CA GLY A 185 -12.59 -17.32 19.13
C GLY A 185 -12.52 -16.49 20.43
N LEU A 186 -11.40 -15.81 20.67
CA LEU A 186 -11.24 -14.92 21.84
C LEU A 186 -12.16 -13.70 21.79
N ALA A 187 -12.34 -13.12 20.60
CA ALA A 187 -13.26 -11.99 20.41
C ALA A 187 -14.72 -12.40 20.65
N LYS A 188 -15.12 -13.60 20.21
CA LYS A 188 -16.44 -14.20 20.54
C LYS A 188 -16.64 -14.39 22.05
N ALA A 189 -15.57 -14.73 22.77
CA ALA A 189 -15.57 -14.83 24.23
C ALA A 189 -15.46 -13.47 24.95
N ASN A 190 -15.38 -12.37 24.20
CA ASN A 190 -15.21 -11.01 24.70
C ASN A 190 -13.95 -10.79 25.58
N ASP A 191 -12.88 -11.58 25.34
CA ASP A 191 -11.61 -11.47 26.06
C ASP A 191 -10.67 -10.47 25.35
N GLY A 192 -10.92 -9.18 25.56
CA GLY A 192 -10.25 -8.10 24.85
C GLY A 192 -8.73 -8.05 25.05
N GLU A 193 -8.23 -8.41 26.25
CA GLU A 193 -6.80 -8.38 26.55
C GLU A 193 -6.04 -9.44 25.73
N LYS A 194 -6.54 -10.68 25.70
CA LYS A 194 -5.92 -11.74 24.90
C LYS A 194 -6.07 -11.49 23.40
N VAL A 195 -7.17 -10.89 22.96
CA VAL A 195 -7.32 -10.43 21.57
C VAL A 195 -6.21 -9.46 21.22
N SER A 196 -5.98 -8.42 22.04
CA SER A 196 -4.96 -7.41 21.78
C SER A 196 -3.54 -7.99 21.72
N GLN A 197 -3.21 -8.90 22.66
CA GLN A 197 -1.91 -9.57 22.71
C GLN A 197 -1.67 -10.44 21.46
N LYS A 198 -2.63 -11.31 21.09
CA LYS A 198 -2.49 -12.16 19.89
C LYS A 198 -2.52 -11.35 18.61
N LEU A 199 -3.30 -10.27 18.55
CA LEU A 199 -3.35 -9.41 17.37
C LEU A 199 -2.01 -8.69 17.15
N THR A 200 -1.39 -8.19 18.22
CA THR A 200 -0.04 -7.57 18.16
C THR A 200 1.01 -8.58 17.69
N TYR A 201 0.94 -9.83 18.18
CA TYR A 201 1.79 -10.92 17.69
C TYR A 201 1.59 -11.22 16.20
N LEU A 202 0.33 -11.32 15.75
CA LEU A 202 0.00 -11.54 14.34
C LEU A 202 0.50 -10.40 13.46
N GLU A 203 0.28 -9.14 13.86
CA GLU A 203 0.72 -7.95 13.13
C GLU A 203 2.25 -7.91 12.96
N SER A 204 3.01 -8.26 14.00
CA SER A 204 4.47 -8.37 13.94
C SER A 204 4.91 -9.42 12.92
N LYS A 205 4.28 -10.60 12.93
CA LYS A 205 4.58 -11.67 11.97
C LYS A 205 4.23 -11.29 10.52
N LEU A 206 3.10 -10.62 10.32
CA LEU A 206 2.70 -10.12 9.01
C LEU A 206 3.70 -9.08 8.48
N THR A 207 4.19 -8.17 9.33
CA THR A 207 5.19 -7.18 8.93
C THR A 207 6.48 -7.84 8.45
N GLY A 208 7.00 -8.83 9.21
CA GLY A 208 8.19 -9.56 8.80
C GLY A 208 8.02 -10.27 7.45
N GLN A 209 6.86 -10.91 7.21
CA GLN A 209 6.59 -11.58 5.94
C GLN A 209 6.45 -10.58 4.78
N GLU A 210 5.79 -9.44 4.99
CA GLU A 210 5.64 -8.38 3.99
C GLU A 210 6.99 -7.78 3.58
N GLU A 211 7.90 -7.59 4.53
CA GLU A 211 9.27 -7.15 4.28
C GLU A 211 10.07 -8.16 3.48
N GLN A 212 9.98 -9.46 3.82
CA GLN A 212 10.63 -10.52 3.04
C GLN A 212 10.13 -10.57 1.60
N VAL A 213 8.81 -10.49 1.38
CA VAL A 213 8.24 -10.46 0.03
C VAL A 213 8.68 -9.21 -0.73
N LYS A 214 8.81 -8.07 -0.05
CA LYS A 214 9.33 -6.83 -0.65
C LYS A 214 10.79 -7.00 -1.08
N GLN A 215 11.66 -7.48 -0.20
CA GLN A 215 13.08 -7.72 -0.51
C GLN A 215 13.27 -8.75 -1.64
N ALA A 216 12.46 -9.81 -1.66
CA ALA A 216 12.45 -10.79 -2.75
C ALA A 216 12.06 -10.15 -4.10
N LYS A 217 11.09 -9.23 -4.09
CA LYS A 217 10.71 -8.48 -5.31
C LYS A 217 11.79 -7.51 -5.77
N ASP A 218 12.43 -6.81 -4.84
CA ASP A 218 13.49 -5.85 -5.16
C ASP A 218 14.74 -6.56 -5.70
N SER A 219 15.12 -7.71 -5.12
CA SER A 219 16.24 -8.53 -5.62
C SER A 219 15.98 -9.13 -7.00
N LEU A 220 14.75 -9.52 -7.32
CA LEU A 220 14.36 -9.96 -8.66
C LEU A 220 14.45 -8.83 -9.71
N ARG A 221 14.16 -7.59 -9.31
CA ARG A 221 14.28 -6.41 -10.19
C ARG A 221 15.72 -5.94 -10.38
N GLY A 222 16.54 -6.03 -9.34
CA GLY A 222 17.95 -5.63 -9.36
C GLY A 222 18.84 -6.57 -10.17
N ARG A 223 18.43 -7.83 -10.36
CA ARG A 223 19.14 -8.81 -11.19
C ARG A 223 18.79 -8.68 -12.67
N GLY A 224 18.73 -7.44 -13.16
CA GLY A 224 18.80 -7.16 -14.58
C GLY A 224 20.13 -7.67 -15.11
N VAL A 225 20.12 -8.91 -15.61
CA VAL A 225 21.11 -9.37 -16.58
C VAL A 225 21.18 -8.26 -17.63
N PRO A 226 22.31 -7.56 -17.82
CA PRO A 226 22.42 -6.65 -18.92
C PRO A 226 22.05 -7.46 -20.15
N ALA A 227 21.02 -7.02 -20.88
CA ALA A 227 20.70 -7.60 -22.16
C ALA A 227 21.98 -7.52 -22.98
N ILE A 228 22.71 -8.64 -23.05
CA ILE A 228 23.85 -8.78 -23.94
C ILE A 228 23.20 -8.62 -25.30
N LYS A 229 23.34 -7.43 -25.88
CA LYS A 229 23.14 -7.23 -27.30
C LYS A 229 24.11 -8.19 -27.96
N THR A 230 23.63 -9.38 -28.30
CA THR A 230 24.30 -10.31 -29.17
C THR A 230 24.47 -9.59 -30.50
N ALA A 231 25.61 -8.92 -30.63
CA ALA A 231 26.20 -8.66 -31.92
C ALA A 231 26.49 -10.03 -32.51
N SER A 232 25.81 -10.33 -33.60
CA SER A 232 26.07 -11.43 -34.51
C SER A 232 27.54 -11.41 -34.94
N SER A 233 28.35 -12.31 -34.39
CA SER A 233 29.58 -12.75 -35.03
C SER A 233 29.50 -14.27 -35.20
N ALA A 234 29.48 -14.68 -36.47
CA ALA A 234 29.68 -16.05 -36.88
C ALA A 234 31.09 -16.49 -36.48
N GLY A 235 31.19 -17.64 -35.82
CA GLY A 235 32.46 -18.25 -35.43
C GLY A 235 32.25 -19.71 -35.05
N ALA A 236 32.36 -20.57 -36.06
CA ALA A 236 32.39 -22.01 -35.88
C ALA A 236 33.63 -22.41 -35.05
N GLY A 237 33.45 -23.25 -34.04
CA GLY A 237 34.54 -23.76 -33.22
C GLY A 237 34.06 -24.93 -32.37
N ALA A 238 34.17 -26.13 -32.93
CA ALA A 238 33.97 -27.39 -32.24
C ALA A 238 35.05 -27.59 -31.14
N GLY A 239 34.63 -28.04 -29.95
CA GLY A 239 35.54 -28.32 -28.85
C GLY A 239 34.86 -29.14 -27.76
N SER A 240 35.03 -30.45 -27.84
CA SER A 240 34.62 -31.46 -26.87
C SER A 240 35.46 -31.39 -25.60
N GLY A 241 34.86 -31.59 -24.42
CA GLY A 241 35.60 -31.73 -23.15
C GLY A 241 34.69 -32.04 -21.96
N PRO A 242 34.88 -33.17 -21.23
CA PRO A 242 33.92 -33.69 -20.25
C PRO A 242 34.27 -33.39 -18.78
N GLY A 243 33.23 -33.45 -17.94
CA GLY A 243 33.33 -33.97 -16.56
C GLY A 243 33.50 -32.94 -15.43
N ALA A 244 32.47 -32.84 -14.58
CA ALA A 244 32.65 -32.66 -13.13
C ALA A 244 31.35 -33.00 -12.39
N SER A 245 31.39 -34.14 -11.70
CA SER A 245 30.46 -34.61 -10.70
C SER A 245 30.44 -33.70 -9.46
N THR A 246 29.26 -33.34 -8.96
CA THR A 246 29.09 -32.85 -7.59
C THR A 246 27.86 -33.48 -6.95
N SER A 247 28.12 -34.59 -6.27
CA SER A 247 27.30 -35.22 -5.23
C SER A 247 27.31 -34.38 -3.95
N GLY A 248 26.16 -34.28 -3.26
CA GLY A 248 26.13 -33.90 -1.85
C GLY A 248 24.90 -33.09 -1.43
N HIS A 249 23.77 -33.76 -1.19
CA HIS A 249 22.68 -33.20 -0.38
C HIS A 249 22.72 -33.87 1.00
N GLY A 250 23.37 -33.20 1.95
CA GLY A 250 23.31 -33.53 3.37
C GLY A 250 22.09 -32.85 4.01
N SER A 251 21.29 -33.64 4.71
CA SER A 251 20.19 -33.17 5.56
C SER A 251 20.75 -32.36 6.75
N PRO A 252 20.12 -31.24 7.15
CA PRO A 252 20.51 -30.54 8.37
C PRO A 252 19.96 -31.26 9.62
N PRO A 253 20.72 -31.27 10.73
CA PRO A 253 20.28 -31.87 11.99
C PRO A 253 19.23 -31.01 12.70
N ALA A 254 18.35 -31.69 13.43
CA ALA A 254 17.32 -31.09 14.28
C ALA A 254 17.93 -30.19 15.36
N GLN A 255 17.51 -28.91 15.39
CA GLN A 255 17.84 -27.99 16.48
C GLN A 255 16.70 -27.90 17.49
N SER A 256 17.10 -28.15 18.73
CA SER A 256 16.30 -28.17 19.95
C SER A 256 15.76 -26.80 20.34
N ALA A 257 14.63 -26.83 21.05
CA ALA A 257 13.77 -25.72 21.39
C ALA A 257 14.40 -24.71 22.37
N ALA A 258 14.83 -23.57 21.84
CA ALA A 258 14.81 -22.27 22.48
C ALA A 258 14.67 -21.24 21.35
N SER A 259 13.44 -21.07 20.85
CA SER A 259 13.13 -20.40 19.57
C SER A 259 13.30 -18.88 19.64
N GLY A 260 14.52 -18.42 19.85
CA GLY A 260 14.94 -17.07 19.50
C GLY A 260 15.14 -17.00 17.99
N TYR A 261 14.37 -16.15 17.30
CA TYR A 261 14.48 -15.97 15.87
C TYR A 261 15.85 -15.37 15.50
N ILE A 262 16.64 -16.09 14.72
CA ILE A 262 17.88 -15.59 14.13
C ILE A 262 17.57 -15.29 12.65
N PRO A 263 17.70 -14.04 12.19
CA PRO A 263 17.44 -13.69 10.80
C PRO A 263 18.44 -14.40 9.85
N PRO A 264 18.03 -14.75 8.62
CA PRO A 264 18.90 -15.43 7.66
C PRO A 264 20.12 -14.58 7.25
N GLU A 265 20.01 -13.25 7.32
CA GLU A 265 21.13 -12.32 7.12
C GLU A 265 21.90 -11.96 8.42
N ALA A 266 21.84 -12.79 9.47
CA ALA A 266 22.46 -12.54 10.77
C ALA A 266 23.93 -12.08 10.69
N GLU A 267 24.75 -12.74 9.87
CA GLU A 267 26.17 -12.37 9.72
C GLU A 267 26.35 -10.99 9.10
N HIS A 268 25.56 -10.65 8.08
CA HIS A 268 25.61 -9.34 7.44
C HIS A 268 25.15 -8.23 8.38
N LEU A 269 24.06 -8.46 9.14
CA LEU A 269 23.58 -7.52 10.14
C LEU A 269 24.62 -7.28 11.24
N LYS A 270 25.25 -8.35 11.76
CA LYS A 270 26.32 -8.25 12.75
C LYS A 270 27.52 -7.46 12.21
N ALA A 271 27.93 -7.73 10.98
CA ALA A 271 29.02 -7.00 10.33
C ALA A 271 28.70 -5.51 10.14
N THR A 272 27.48 -5.20 9.68
CA THR A 272 26.99 -3.84 9.47
C THR A 272 26.91 -3.07 10.79
N PHE A 273 26.36 -3.71 11.83
CA PHE A 273 26.30 -3.14 13.18
C PHE A 273 27.69 -2.78 13.70
N ASN A 274 28.64 -3.72 13.64
CA ASN A 274 30.01 -3.48 14.11
C ASN A 274 30.70 -2.35 13.33
N ALA A 275 30.42 -2.22 12.03
CA ALA A 275 30.99 -1.18 11.20
C ALA A 275 30.40 0.21 11.49
N GLN A 276 29.08 0.30 11.75
CA GLN A 276 28.36 1.58 11.80
C GLN A 276 28.03 2.07 13.21
N SER A 277 28.00 1.20 14.22
CA SER A 277 27.49 1.54 15.57
C SER A 277 28.21 2.72 16.21
N ASN A 278 29.53 2.83 16.04
CA ASN A 278 30.32 3.92 16.63
C ASN A 278 30.00 5.29 15.99
N GLU A 279 29.77 5.31 14.68
CA GLU A 279 29.41 6.52 13.95
C GLU A 279 28.00 6.97 14.35
N ILE A 280 27.05 6.03 14.40
CA ILE A 280 25.67 6.29 14.87
C ILE A 280 25.69 6.84 16.30
N ILE A 281 26.45 6.22 17.21
CA ILE A 281 26.63 6.71 18.59
C ILE A 281 27.16 8.15 18.56
N SER A 282 28.19 8.45 17.76
CA SER A 282 28.73 9.82 17.66
C SER A 282 27.67 10.83 17.21
N GLN A 283 26.90 10.50 16.17
CA GLN A 283 25.84 11.37 15.64
C GLN A 283 24.72 11.60 16.67
N VAL A 284 24.31 10.54 17.37
CA VAL A 284 23.31 10.63 18.44
C VAL A 284 23.85 11.43 19.62
N THR A 285 25.08 11.20 20.08
CA THR A 285 25.70 11.96 21.17
C THR A 285 25.75 13.46 20.86
N ARG A 286 26.02 13.85 19.60
CA ARG A 286 26.01 15.26 19.19
C ARG A 286 24.64 15.92 19.30
N LYS A 287 23.55 15.18 19.03
CA LYS A 287 22.17 15.68 19.13
C LYS A 287 21.60 15.56 20.55
N ASN A 288 21.91 14.46 21.23
CA ASN A 288 21.41 14.10 22.54
C ASN A 288 22.45 13.23 23.27
N SER A 289 23.20 13.86 24.17
CA SER A 289 24.31 13.23 24.88
C SER A 289 23.87 12.04 25.75
N SER A 290 22.72 12.14 26.45
CA SER A 290 22.25 11.08 27.35
C SER A 290 21.86 9.81 26.58
N GLU A 291 21.15 9.94 25.45
CA GLU A 291 20.85 8.81 24.57
C GLU A 291 22.12 8.23 23.93
N GLY A 292 23.11 9.07 23.64
CA GLY A 292 24.42 8.61 23.17
C GLY A 292 25.15 7.69 24.16
N TYR A 293 25.11 8.00 25.46
CA TYR A 293 25.64 7.10 26.50
C TYR A 293 24.85 5.79 26.58
N ARG A 294 23.52 5.86 26.53
CA ARG A 294 22.66 4.67 26.53
C ARG A 294 22.93 3.75 25.35
N LEU A 295 23.15 4.28 24.15
CA LEU A 295 23.53 3.48 22.98
C LEU A 295 24.90 2.80 23.14
N ARG A 296 25.85 3.44 23.84
CA ARG A 296 27.15 2.84 24.16
C ARG A 296 27.01 1.64 25.11
N ASP A 297 26.12 1.74 26.10
CA ASP A 297 25.81 0.63 27.01
C ASP A 297 25.15 -0.52 26.25
N MET A 298 24.13 -0.23 25.42
CA MET A 298 23.49 -1.23 24.56
C MET A 298 24.47 -1.92 23.62
N LYS A 299 25.41 -1.18 23.01
CA LYS A 299 26.47 -1.77 22.18
C LYS A 299 27.30 -2.80 22.96
N THR A 300 27.68 -2.46 24.19
CA THR A 300 28.45 -3.36 25.06
C THR A 300 27.67 -4.63 25.40
N GLU A 301 26.36 -4.50 25.66
CA GLU A 301 25.47 -5.65 25.89
C GLU A 301 25.31 -6.54 24.65
N ILE A 302 25.19 -5.94 23.46
CA ILE A 302 25.13 -6.66 22.18
C ILE A 302 26.43 -7.45 21.95
N GLU A 303 27.59 -6.82 22.14
CA GLU A 303 28.90 -7.48 22.01
C GLU A 303 29.07 -8.62 23.01
N LYS A 304 28.57 -8.45 24.25
CA LYS A 304 28.53 -9.49 25.27
C LYS A 304 27.58 -10.64 24.90
N ALA A 305 26.42 -10.35 24.31
CA ALA A 305 25.48 -11.36 23.86
C ALA A 305 26.08 -12.21 22.72
N PHE A 306 26.75 -11.57 21.75
CA PHE A 306 27.44 -12.30 20.69
C PHE A 306 28.63 -13.13 21.20
N SER A 307 29.38 -12.66 22.21
CA SER A 307 30.50 -13.44 22.76
C SER A 307 30.07 -14.62 23.62
N THR A 308 28.83 -14.61 24.11
CA THR A 308 28.23 -15.69 24.90
C THR A 308 27.31 -16.61 24.07
N HIS A 309 27.36 -16.49 22.74
CA HIS A 309 26.51 -17.23 21.79
C HIS A 309 25.00 -17.06 22.03
N GLN A 310 24.59 -15.91 22.58
CA GLN A 310 23.18 -15.54 22.77
C GLN A 310 22.67 -14.73 21.56
N ASP A 311 22.79 -15.29 20.36
CA ASP A 311 22.57 -14.55 19.11
C ASP A 311 21.17 -13.93 19.01
N ALA A 312 20.12 -14.68 19.41
CA ALA A 312 18.75 -14.16 19.40
C ALA A 312 18.58 -12.91 20.28
N LYS A 313 19.20 -12.92 21.48
CA LYS A 313 19.20 -11.76 22.39
C LYS A 313 20.01 -10.61 21.81
N ALA A 314 21.13 -10.91 21.15
CA ALA A 314 21.93 -9.89 20.48
C ALA A 314 21.12 -9.17 19.38
N PHE A 315 20.36 -9.90 18.56
CA PHE A 315 19.50 -9.30 17.53
C PHE A 315 18.33 -8.50 18.09
N GLU A 316 17.72 -8.94 19.20
CA GLU A 316 16.70 -8.17 19.92
C GLU A 316 17.26 -6.83 20.45
N LEU A 317 18.46 -6.86 21.03
CA LEU A 317 19.15 -5.66 21.49
C LEU A 317 19.56 -4.75 20.32
N MET A 318 19.99 -5.31 19.18
CA MET A 318 20.29 -4.55 17.96
C MET A 318 19.06 -3.81 17.42
N HIS A 319 17.88 -4.43 17.45
CA HIS A 319 16.65 -3.76 17.07
C HIS A 319 16.30 -2.61 18.02
N SER A 320 16.48 -2.83 19.33
CA SER A 320 16.27 -1.80 20.35
C SER A 320 17.24 -0.61 20.16
N PHE A 321 18.49 -0.90 19.80
CA PHE A 321 19.49 0.11 19.44
C PHE A 321 19.03 0.96 18.23
N ASP A 322 18.55 0.33 17.15
CA ASP A 322 18.07 1.06 15.95
C ASP A 322 16.86 1.95 16.27
N LEU A 323 15.90 1.46 17.05
CA LEU A 323 14.73 2.25 17.47
C LEU A 323 15.13 3.49 18.29
N ALA A 324 16.07 3.32 19.23
CA ALA A 324 16.58 4.43 20.04
C ALA A 324 17.35 5.45 19.20
N ALA A 325 18.20 4.99 18.27
CA ALA A 325 18.92 5.86 17.35
C ALA A 325 17.95 6.61 16.41
N THR A 326 16.97 5.92 15.84
CA THR A 326 15.95 6.47 14.93
C THR A 326 15.15 7.58 15.59
N LYS A 327 14.79 7.42 16.87
CA LYS A 327 14.06 8.44 17.64
C LYS A 327 14.81 9.77 17.71
N VAL A 328 16.14 9.75 17.77
CA VAL A 328 16.97 10.97 17.85
C VAL A 328 17.36 11.49 16.47
N LEU A 329 17.64 10.59 15.53
CA LEU A 329 18.10 10.96 14.18
C LEU A 329 16.96 11.32 13.22
N GLY A 330 15.74 10.82 13.47
CA GLY A 330 14.56 11.01 12.62
C GLY A 330 14.49 10.06 11.41
N SER A 331 15.44 9.12 11.29
CA SER A 331 15.49 8.10 10.24
C SER A 331 16.20 6.84 10.74
N SER A 332 15.90 5.68 10.15
CA SER A 332 16.53 4.41 10.54
C SER A 332 18.04 4.46 10.33
N ALA A 333 18.78 4.08 11.37
CA ALA A 333 20.23 4.17 11.38
C ALA A 333 20.87 3.09 10.49
N PHE A 334 20.18 1.96 10.28
CA PHE A 334 20.62 0.85 9.43
C PHE A 334 19.82 0.71 8.13
N GLY A 335 18.97 1.68 7.79
CA GLY A 335 18.13 1.63 6.60
C GLY A 335 18.96 1.62 5.30
N PRO A 336 18.47 0.96 4.22
CA PRO A 336 19.18 0.82 2.93
C PRO A 336 19.42 2.15 2.17
N GLY A 337 19.04 3.30 2.74
CA GLY A 337 19.37 4.64 2.25
C GLY A 337 20.42 5.39 3.08
N GLY A 338 20.94 4.81 4.17
CA GLY A 338 21.91 5.43 5.06
C GLY A 338 23.36 5.37 4.57
N GLN A 339 23.61 4.86 3.36
CA GLN A 339 24.95 4.72 2.82
C GLN A 339 25.53 6.08 2.44
N GLY A 340 26.21 6.69 3.41
CA GLY A 340 27.33 7.58 3.18
C GLY A 340 26.99 8.95 2.60
N GLY A 341 26.47 9.84 3.44
CA GLY A 341 26.83 11.25 3.34
C GLY A 341 28.33 11.43 3.63
N GLY A 342 29.17 10.92 2.74
CA GLY A 342 30.62 11.06 2.80
C GLY A 342 30.98 12.52 2.54
N MET A 343 31.11 13.31 3.61
CA MET A 343 31.99 14.47 3.59
C MET A 343 33.42 13.94 3.42
N GLY A 344 33.88 13.89 2.18
CA GLY A 344 35.30 13.73 1.89
C GLY A 344 36.09 14.93 2.44
N PRO A 345 37.33 14.74 2.93
CA PRO A 345 38.17 15.83 3.37
C PRO A 345 38.70 16.59 2.15
N GLN A 346 38.06 17.70 1.79
CA GLN A 346 38.63 18.64 0.83
C GLN A 346 39.55 19.61 1.56
N GLY A 347 40.77 19.13 1.82
CA GLY A 347 41.92 19.94 2.20
C GLY A 347 42.83 20.18 1.00
N GLY A 348 43.26 21.44 0.83
CA GLY A 348 44.21 21.90 -0.19
C GLY A 348 43.49 22.66 -1.30
N GLY A 349 43.67 23.95 -1.52
CA GLY A 349 44.85 24.79 -1.31
C GLY A 349 45.10 25.51 -2.63
N GLY A 350 44.91 26.83 -2.66
CA GLY A 350 45.06 27.70 -3.83
C GLY A 350 43.95 28.74 -3.82
N GLY A 351 44.14 29.96 -3.31
CA GLY A 351 45.21 30.87 -3.67
C GLY A 351 44.78 31.62 -4.93
N GLY A 352 44.07 32.74 -4.76
CA GLY A 352 43.54 33.53 -5.87
C GLY A 352 42.97 34.86 -5.38
N MET A 353 43.86 35.80 -5.11
CA MET A 353 43.57 37.22 -4.92
C MET A 353 42.89 37.80 -6.18
N GLY A 354 41.91 38.70 -5.99
CA GLY A 354 41.39 39.51 -7.08
C GLY A 354 40.25 40.44 -6.63
N PRO A 355 40.47 41.76 -6.53
CA PRO A 355 39.48 42.75 -6.08
C PRO A 355 38.70 43.33 -7.26
N GLY A 356 37.46 43.79 -7.06
CA GLY A 356 36.85 44.69 -8.05
C GLY A 356 35.34 44.88 -7.97
N GLY A 357 34.94 46.12 -7.70
CA GLY A 357 33.68 46.76 -8.13
C GLY A 357 32.44 46.37 -7.33
N GLY A 358 31.77 47.24 -6.58
CA GLY A 358 31.53 48.66 -6.85
C GLY A 358 30.21 48.82 -7.63
N GLY A 359 29.20 49.39 -6.99
CA GLY A 359 27.88 49.72 -7.53
C GLY A 359 26.81 49.40 -6.49
N MET A 360 26.56 50.22 -5.46
CA MET A 360 26.03 51.59 -5.51
C MET A 360 25.03 51.83 -6.64
N GLY A 361 23.75 51.79 -6.27
CA GLY A 361 22.62 52.26 -7.06
C GLY A 361 21.44 52.57 -6.14
N PRO A 362 21.12 53.86 -5.89
CA PRO A 362 20.09 54.29 -4.95
C PRO A 362 18.76 54.63 -5.63
N GLY A 363 17.69 54.70 -4.84
CA GLY A 363 16.43 55.35 -5.20
C GLY A 363 15.23 54.52 -4.72
N GLY A 364 14.36 54.95 -3.82
CA GLY A 364 14.04 56.30 -3.39
C GLY A 364 12.58 56.62 -3.76
N GLY A 365 11.76 56.89 -2.74
CA GLY A 365 10.43 57.49 -2.83
C GLY A 365 9.29 56.50 -3.03
N GLY A 366 8.21 56.49 -2.27
CA GLY A 366 7.71 57.38 -1.21
C GLY A 366 6.29 56.92 -0.82
N PRO A 367 5.69 57.46 0.26
CA PRO A 367 4.42 57.01 0.85
C PRO A 367 3.27 57.99 0.53
N PRO A 368 2.15 58.03 1.29
CA PRO A 368 1.03 57.09 1.32
C PRO A 368 -0.31 57.78 0.92
N PHE A 369 -1.36 56.99 0.68
CA PHE A 369 -2.76 57.38 0.90
C PHE A 369 -3.54 56.20 1.44
#